data_AF-A0A4R6FWN8-F1
#
_entry.id   AF-A0A4R6FWN8-F1
#
_cell.length_a   1.000
_cell.length_b   1.000
_cell.length_c   1.000
_cell.angle_alpha   90.00
_cell.angle_beta   90.00
_cell.angle_gamma   90.00
#
_symmetry.space_group_name_H-M   'P 1'
#
loop_
_entity.id
_entity.type
_entity.pdbx_description
1 polymer ?
#
loop_
_entity_poly.entity_id
_entity_poly.type
_entity_poly.pdbx_seq_one_letter_code
_entity_poly.pdbx_strand_id
1 'polypeptide(L)'
;MFLRNDLAFDHGSGTGAISFGRLPQADRPRTFADRFRDRFPDFEIAPDLGSNIGSREWWRGAATCAGLCALTVLLAPGISRPILSESAPALTGSEWDAAQTQSISALALGATTGKHSPATSLVHPLADTPERPIIQASALVGHGDDLAAVLRRAGVGADEAKHAVSLIDTALGDGSIEPGTRLALTLGRRFDKSQPRPLEKLAFRARFDLRVELERAESGLVAHRIPIAIDHTPLRITGRVGGSLYRSARAAGAPARAVEAYIKAIASRLPMSRVDSNDTFDLVIERARAETGEVQLGDLMYAGLDHKGGDVDLLRWDKGGKSAWYDRKGVGETTGMMVMPVQGRITSTFGMRMHPLLHYKRMHKGLDIAAPSGSPIRAAAAGTVIFAGRAGGYGNLMKIRHSSGYVTVYGHMSKFAVRAGAHVDRGQRIGSVGSTGISTGPHVHYEVQKNGRAINPQGVSYATTDRLGGSALSAFKAKLSKLLALPSAAEQAEAVAAKPEHSPKG
;
A
#
# COMPACT_ATOMS: atom_id res chain seq x y z
N MET A 1 18.13 -14.71 -55.79
CA MET A 1 18.36 -13.45 -55.08
C MET A 1 18.91 -13.78 -53.69
N PHE A 2 20.21 -14.03 -53.58
CA PHE A 2 20.90 -14.17 -52.30
C PHE A 2 21.75 -12.92 -52.12
N LEU A 3 21.35 -12.08 -51.17
CA LEU A 3 22.04 -10.84 -50.81
C LEU A 3 23.36 -11.17 -50.12
N ARG A 4 24.44 -10.64 -50.70
CA ARG A 4 25.77 -10.57 -50.10
C ARG A 4 25.67 -9.63 -48.89
N ASN A 5 25.75 -10.17 -47.67
CA ASN A 5 25.85 -9.35 -46.46
C ASN A 5 27.31 -8.91 -46.29
N ASP A 6 27.66 -7.78 -46.89
CA ASP A 6 28.84 -7.01 -46.50
C ASP A 6 28.49 -6.21 -45.24
N LEU A 7 28.59 -6.84 -44.07
CA LEU A 7 28.60 -6.12 -42.80
C LEU A 7 30.03 -5.64 -42.54
N ALA A 8 30.34 -4.46 -43.08
CA ALA A 8 31.40 -3.63 -42.55
C ALA A 8 31.05 -3.30 -41.08
N PHE A 9 31.83 -3.83 -40.15
CA PHE A 9 31.80 -3.45 -38.75
C PHE A 9 32.27 -2.00 -38.64
N ASP A 10 31.33 -1.07 -38.72
CA ASP A 10 31.55 0.32 -38.31
C ASP A 10 31.16 0.41 -36.83
N HIS A 11 32.15 0.30 -35.94
CA HIS A 11 32.00 0.65 -34.54
C HIS A 11 32.64 2.01 -34.32
N GLY A 12 31.82 3.04 -34.48
CA GLY A 12 32.07 4.34 -33.90
C GLY A 12 31.83 4.28 -32.39
N SER A 13 32.90 4.20 -31.61
CA SER A 13 32.91 4.70 -30.24
C SER A 13 33.91 5.84 -30.15
N GLY A 14 33.38 7.04 -29.93
CA GLY A 14 34.14 8.28 -29.91
C GLY A 14 35.16 8.33 -28.78
N THR A 15 36.43 8.39 -29.16
CA THR A 15 37.46 9.20 -28.52
C THR A 15 38.48 9.54 -29.61
N GLY A 16 38.84 10.81 -29.74
CA GLY A 16 39.61 11.35 -30.86
C GLY A 16 40.85 10.53 -31.22
N ALA A 17 40.80 9.86 -32.37
CA ALA A 17 41.95 9.23 -33.01
C ALA A 17 42.02 9.74 -34.46
N ILE A 18 43.23 10.12 -34.83
CA ILE A 18 43.60 10.83 -36.05
C ILE A 18 43.32 9.93 -37.26
N SER A 19 42.57 10.45 -38.25
CA SER A 19 42.32 9.79 -39.53
C SER A 19 43.62 9.67 -40.33
N PHE A 20 44.21 8.48 -40.38
CA PHE A 20 45.26 8.18 -41.36
C PHE A 20 44.64 7.97 -42.75
N GLY A 21 45.11 8.74 -43.73
CA GLY A 21 44.56 8.80 -45.09
C GLY A 21 44.58 7.46 -45.83
N ARG A 22 43.61 7.30 -46.75
CA ARG A 22 43.56 6.19 -47.72
C ARG A 22 44.82 6.22 -48.59
N LEU A 23 45.66 5.19 -48.47
CA LEU A 23 46.70 4.90 -49.45
C LEU A 23 46.06 4.60 -50.82
N PRO A 24 46.56 5.15 -51.93
CA PRO A 24 46.09 4.79 -53.26
C PRO A 24 46.41 3.31 -53.53
N GLN A 25 45.39 2.55 -53.94
CA GLN A 25 45.56 1.15 -54.35
C GLN A 25 46.38 1.11 -55.64
N ALA A 26 47.55 0.49 -55.59
CA ALA A 26 48.37 0.26 -56.78
C ALA A 26 47.65 -0.70 -57.73
N ASP A 27 47.61 -0.36 -59.02
CA ASP A 27 47.07 -1.22 -60.08
C ASP A 27 47.77 -2.58 -60.05
N ARG A 28 46.99 -3.65 -59.80
CA ARG A 28 47.50 -5.00 -59.74
C ARG A 28 47.86 -5.47 -61.16
N PRO A 29 49.06 -6.04 -61.40
CA PRO A 29 49.41 -6.56 -62.71
C PRO A 29 48.44 -7.68 -63.12
N ARG A 30 47.90 -7.59 -64.34
CA ARG A 30 46.91 -8.54 -64.87
C ARG A 30 47.46 -9.96 -64.84
N THR A 31 46.76 -10.84 -64.14
CA THR A 31 47.15 -12.25 -63.98
C THR A 31 46.83 -13.05 -65.25
N PHE A 32 47.40 -14.24 -65.36
CA PHE A 32 47.04 -15.19 -66.42
C PHE A 32 45.54 -15.49 -66.43
N ALA A 33 44.92 -15.58 -65.24
CA ALA A 33 43.49 -15.79 -65.09
C ALA A 33 42.68 -14.63 -65.70
N ASP A 34 43.14 -13.39 -65.58
CA ASP A 34 42.46 -12.23 -66.16
C ASP A 34 42.54 -12.25 -67.69
N ARG A 35 43.69 -12.61 -68.27
CA ARG A 35 43.85 -12.77 -69.73
C ARG A 35 43.02 -13.93 -70.29
N PHE A 36 42.89 -15.01 -69.54
CA PHE A 36 42.09 -16.17 -69.93
C PHE A 36 40.59 -15.84 -69.90
N ARG A 37 40.13 -15.11 -68.88
CA ARG A 37 38.75 -14.66 -68.73
C ARG A 37 38.33 -13.67 -69.82
N ASP A 38 39.26 -12.80 -70.25
CA ASP A 38 39.04 -11.90 -71.40
C ASP A 38 38.97 -12.66 -72.75
N ARG A 39 39.68 -13.80 -72.89
CA ARG A 39 39.71 -14.59 -74.13
C ARG A 39 38.46 -15.45 -74.32
N PHE A 40 37.87 -15.90 -73.21
CA PHE A 40 36.67 -16.74 -73.18
C PHE A 40 35.67 -16.17 -72.17
N PRO A 41 34.99 -15.06 -72.49
CA PRO A 41 34.11 -14.36 -71.56
C PRO A 41 32.94 -15.23 -71.09
N ASP A 42 32.47 -16.15 -71.93
CA ASP A 42 31.34 -17.05 -71.64
C ASP A 42 31.79 -18.39 -71.01
N PHE A 43 33.08 -18.56 -70.71
CA PHE A 43 33.59 -19.79 -70.10
C PHE A 43 33.55 -19.70 -68.57
N GLU A 44 32.46 -20.20 -68.01
CA GLU A 44 32.30 -20.34 -66.56
C GLU A 44 32.85 -21.69 -66.09
N ILE A 45 33.84 -21.65 -65.19
CA ILE A 45 34.55 -22.84 -64.66
C ILE A 45 33.63 -23.66 -63.73
N ALA A 46 32.68 -23.01 -63.05
CA ALA A 46 31.75 -23.64 -62.13
C ALA A 46 30.34 -23.09 -62.41
N PRO A 47 29.68 -23.55 -63.50
CA PRO A 47 28.33 -23.10 -63.81
C PRO A 47 27.36 -23.60 -62.72
N ASP A 48 26.29 -22.83 -62.48
CA ASP A 48 25.28 -23.18 -61.49
C ASP A 48 24.50 -24.44 -61.90
N LEU A 49 24.78 -25.55 -61.19
CA LEU A 49 24.15 -26.86 -61.39
C LEU A 49 22.65 -26.89 -61.05
N GLY A 50 22.12 -25.84 -60.41
CA GLY A 50 20.68 -25.65 -60.18
C GLY A 50 19.93 -25.07 -61.38
N SER A 51 20.64 -24.63 -62.42
CA SER A 51 20.09 -23.99 -63.61
C SER A 51 20.25 -24.84 -64.87
N ASN A 52 19.33 -24.71 -65.85
CA ASN A 52 19.42 -25.33 -67.19
C ASN A 52 19.79 -26.83 -67.19
N ILE A 53 19.12 -27.60 -66.33
CA ILE A 53 19.38 -29.04 -66.10
C ILE A 53 19.27 -29.82 -67.42
N GLY A 54 20.29 -30.62 -67.72
CA GLY A 54 20.37 -31.44 -68.94
C GLY A 54 21.01 -30.75 -70.15
N SER A 55 21.35 -29.46 -70.07
CA SER A 55 22.12 -28.76 -71.09
C SER A 55 23.59 -29.21 -71.14
N ARG A 56 24.30 -28.89 -72.23
CA ARG A 56 25.74 -29.18 -72.36
C ARG A 56 26.58 -28.46 -71.29
N GLU A 57 26.18 -27.26 -70.90
CA GLU A 57 26.85 -26.48 -69.85
C GLU A 57 26.68 -27.12 -68.47
N TRP A 58 25.47 -27.63 -68.20
CA TRP A 58 25.18 -28.38 -66.97
C TRP A 58 26.03 -29.66 -66.87
N TRP A 59 26.12 -30.45 -67.95
CA TRP A 59 26.96 -31.65 -67.98
C TRP A 59 28.44 -31.35 -67.81
N ARG A 60 28.93 -30.22 -68.35
CA ARG A 60 30.31 -29.77 -68.14
C ARG A 60 30.53 -29.43 -66.66
N GLY A 61 29.64 -28.65 -66.05
CA GLY A 61 29.73 -28.32 -64.62
C GLY A 61 29.69 -29.55 -63.72
N ALA A 62 28.82 -30.51 -64.03
CA ALA A 62 28.69 -31.74 -63.26
C ALA A 62 29.98 -32.57 -63.33
N ALA A 63 30.60 -32.66 -64.51
CA ALA A 63 31.89 -33.31 -64.68
C ALA A 63 33.02 -32.60 -63.91
N THR A 64 33.06 -31.26 -63.93
CA THR A 64 34.05 -30.48 -63.17
C THR A 64 33.88 -30.67 -61.66
N CYS A 65 32.63 -30.64 -61.17
CA CYS A 65 32.32 -30.90 -59.76
C CYS A 65 32.75 -32.31 -59.34
N ALA A 66 32.38 -33.33 -60.11
CA ALA A 66 32.78 -34.71 -59.84
C ALA A 66 34.30 -34.90 -59.85
N GLY A 67 35.00 -34.25 -60.78
CA GLY A 67 36.46 -34.26 -60.85
C GLY A 67 37.12 -33.62 -59.62
N LEU A 68 36.61 -32.47 -59.16
CA LEU A 68 37.10 -31.82 -57.94
C LEU A 68 36.84 -32.68 -56.69
N CYS A 69 35.66 -33.28 -56.57
CA CYS A 69 35.37 -34.22 -55.48
C CYS A 69 36.32 -35.41 -55.49
N ALA A 70 36.56 -36.03 -56.65
CA ALA A 70 37.50 -37.14 -56.80
C ALA A 70 38.93 -36.74 -56.44
N LEU A 71 39.39 -35.55 -56.88
CA LEU A 71 40.70 -35.01 -56.53
C LEU A 71 40.83 -34.79 -55.01
N THR A 72 39.78 -34.27 -54.37
CA THR A 72 39.77 -34.04 -52.93
C THR A 72 39.89 -35.36 -52.16
N VAL A 73 39.21 -36.41 -52.62
CA VAL A 73 39.33 -37.76 -52.04
C VAL A 73 40.72 -38.36 -52.27
N LEU A 74 41.31 -38.15 -53.46
CA LEU A 74 42.67 -38.60 -53.78
C LEU A 74 43.75 -37.89 -52.95
N LEU A 75 43.54 -36.61 -52.62
CA LEU A 75 44.47 -35.80 -51.81
C LEU A 75 44.21 -35.92 -50.31
N ALA A 76 43.06 -36.47 -49.90
CA ALA A 76 42.76 -36.68 -48.49
C ALA A 76 43.75 -37.70 -47.91
N PRO A 77 44.45 -37.41 -46.81
CA PRO A 77 45.22 -38.42 -46.11
C PRO A 77 44.25 -39.52 -45.69
N GLY A 78 44.37 -40.69 -46.32
CA GLY A 78 43.43 -41.79 -46.11
C GLY A 78 43.32 -42.18 -44.63
N ILE A 79 42.20 -42.81 -44.27
CA ILE A 79 41.89 -43.23 -42.89
C ILE A 79 43.01 -44.14 -42.31
N SER A 80 43.80 -44.78 -43.17
CA SER A 80 44.93 -45.64 -42.83
C SER A 80 46.22 -44.92 -42.42
N ARG A 81 46.34 -43.60 -42.60
CA ARG A 81 47.51 -42.80 -42.15
C ARG A 81 47.05 -41.46 -41.54
N PRO A 82 46.53 -41.45 -40.31
CA PRO A 82 46.22 -40.20 -39.63
C PRO A 82 47.50 -39.39 -39.44
N ILE A 83 47.41 -38.08 -39.69
CA ILE A 83 48.47 -37.14 -39.33
C ILE A 83 48.47 -37.08 -37.79
N LEU A 84 49.40 -37.78 -37.17
CA LEU A 84 49.58 -37.74 -35.72
C LEU A 84 50.23 -36.39 -35.37
N SER A 85 49.44 -35.46 -34.84
CA SER A 85 50.01 -34.28 -34.19
C SER A 85 50.66 -34.72 -32.88
N GLU A 86 51.90 -34.33 -32.62
CA GLU A 86 52.44 -34.39 -31.26
C GLU A 86 51.56 -33.53 -30.36
N SER A 87 50.76 -34.18 -29.52
CA SER A 87 50.11 -33.53 -28.39
C SER A 87 51.22 -33.12 -27.42
N ALA A 88 51.27 -31.83 -27.05
CA ALA A 88 52.13 -31.39 -25.96
C ALA A 88 51.91 -32.28 -24.71
N PRO A 89 52.98 -32.60 -23.95
CA PRO A 89 52.86 -33.42 -22.76
C PRO A 89 51.86 -32.78 -21.78
N ALA A 90 51.11 -33.62 -21.05
CA ALA A 90 50.21 -33.14 -20.03
C ALA A 90 51.01 -32.36 -18.97
N LEU A 91 50.60 -31.11 -18.72
CA LEU A 91 51.18 -30.27 -17.67
C LEU A 91 51.01 -30.98 -16.32
N THR A 92 52.07 -31.04 -15.52
CA THR A 92 52.05 -31.66 -14.18
C THR A 92 52.69 -30.75 -13.13
N GLY A 93 52.30 -30.93 -11.87
CA GLY A 93 52.85 -30.17 -10.74
C GLY A 93 52.68 -28.66 -10.89
N SER A 94 53.78 -27.91 -10.73
CA SER A 94 53.77 -26.44 -10.75
C SER A 94 53.34 -25.83 -12.07
N GLU A 95 53.53 -26.54 -13.19
CA GLU A 95 53.12 -26.05 -14.52
C GLU A 95 51.60 -26.10 -14.68
N TRP A 96 50.96 -27.13 -14.13
CA TRP A 96 49.49 -27.23 -14.09
C TRP A 96 48.89 -26.15 -13.19
N ASP A 97 49.48 -25.92 -12.02
CA ASP A 97 49.03 -24.87 -11.08
C ASP A 97 49.11 -23.47 -11.71
N ALA A 98 50.20 -23.18 -12.45
CA ALA A 98 50.38 -21.91 -13.15
C ALA A 98 49.34 -21.74 -14.28
N ALA A 99 49.12 -22.79 -15.08
CA ALA A 99 48.14 -22.77 -16.15
C ALA A 99 46.70 -22.63 -15.63
N GLN A 100 46.34 -23.30 -14.53
CA GLN A 100 45.03 -23.13 -13.90
C GLN A 100 44.76 -21.69 -13.46
N THR A 101 45.78 -21.02 -12.89
CA THR A 101 45.66 -19.64 -12.40
C THR A 101 45.46 -18.63 -13.53
N GLN A 102 45.99 -18.92 -14.72
CA GLN A 102 45.85 -18.10 -15.93
C GLN A 102 44.66 -18.51 -16.81
N SER A 103 44.03 -19.65 -16.52
CA SER A 103 42.90 -20.15 -17.28
C SER A 103 41.61 -19.40 -16.95
N ILE A 104 40.80 -19.12 -17.98
CA ILE A 104 39.41 -18.70 -17.80
C ILE A 104 38.56 -19.97 -17.88
N SER A 105 38.27 -20.57 -16.72
CA SER A 105 37.42 -21.76 -16.62
C SER A 105 36.40 -21.62 -15.48
N ALA A 106 35.39 -22.50 -15.45
CA ALA A 106 34.37 -22.49 -14.39
C ALA A 106 34.98 -22.95 -13.06
N LEU A 107 34.59 -22.31 -11.94
CA LEU A 107 35.04 -22.67 -10.58
C LEU A 107 34.87 -24.17 -10.25
N ALA A 108 33.83 -24.80 -10.77
CA ALA A 108 33.56 -26.23 -10.59
C ALA A 108 34.60 -27.16 -11.26
N LEU A 109 35.33 -26.67 -12.26
CA LEU A 109 36.42 -27.37 -12.94
C LEU A 109 37.80 -27.04 -12.33
N GLY A 110 37.80 -26.43 -11.14
CA GLY A 110 39.02 -26.09 -10.40
C GLY A 110 39.65 -24.76 -10.79
N ALA A 111 38.92 -23.87 -11.48
CA ALA A 111 39.40 -22.53 -11.75
C ALA A 111 39.70 -21.81 -10.44
N THR A 112 40.99 -21.56 -10.18
CA THR A 112 41.46 -20.79 -9.03
C THR A 112 41.99 -19.47 -9.56
N THR A 113 41.10 -18.53 -9.86
CA THR A 113 41.52 -17.16 -10.13
C THR A 113 42.20 -16.63 -8.87
N GLY A 114 43.48 -16.27 -9.00
CA GLY A 114 44.22 -15.58 -7.94
C GLY A 114 44.73 -16.45 -6.80
N LYS A 115 45.56 -17.47 -7.08
CA LYS A 115 46.66 -17.73 -6.13
C LYS A 115 47.62 -16.54 -6.19
N HIS A 116 47.95 -16.01 -5.01
CA HIS A 116 48.97 -15.00 -4.82
C HIS A 116 50.25 -15.42 -5.57
N SER A 117 50.69 -14.63 -6.54
CA SER A 117 52.06 -14.75 -7.03
C SER A 117 52.99 -14.82 -5.80
N PRO A 118 53.95 -15.75 -5.75
CA PRO A 118 54.93 -15.73 -4.68
C PRO A 118 55.51 -14.32 -4.60
N ALA A 119 55.58 -13.77 -3.38
CA ALA A 119 56.07 -12.43 -3.15
C ALA A 119 57.44 -12.28 -3.85
N THR A 120 57.48 -11.52 -4.94
CA THR A 120 58.74 -11.15 -5.56
C THR A 120 59.47 -10.19 -4.62
N SER A 121 60.75 -9.91 -4.85
CA SER A 121 61.49 -8.90 -4.10
C SER A 121 60.89 -7.49 -4.15
N LEU A 122 59.87 -7.28 -4.99
CA LEU A 122 59.11 -6.03 -5.12
C LEU A 122 57.85 -5.98 -4.26
N VAL A 123 57.46 -7.09 -3.62
CA VAL A 123 56.29 -7.16 -2.74
C VAL A 123 56.72 -6.85 -1.31
N HIS A 124 56.31 -5.67 -0.83
CA HIS A 124 56.45 -5.33 0.59
C HIS A 124 55.14 -5.64 1.33
N PRO A 125 55.17 -6.43 2.41
CA PRO A 125 53.99 -6.58 3.25
C PRO A 125 53.63 -5.21 3.81
N LEU A 126 52.40 -4.77 3.54
CA LEU A 126 51.87 -3.59 4.19
C LEU A 126 51.79 -3.89 5.69
N ALA A 127 52.53 -3.14 6.50
CA ALA A 127 52.45 -3.23 7.95
C ALA A 127 51.03 -2.95 8.44
N ASP A 128 50.24 -2.19 7.65
CA ASP A 128 48.83 -2.01 7.92
C ASP A 128 47.97 -1.82 6.65
N THR A 129 46.69 -2.23 6.74
CA THR A 129 45.69 -1.96 5.69
C THR A 129 45.36 -0.47 5.65
N PRO A 130 45.43 0.19 4.49
CA PRO A 130 45.12 1.61 4.37
C PRO A 130 43.67 1.89 4.80
N GLU A 131 43.52 2.80 5.75
CA GLU A 131 42.24 3.13 6.34
C GLU A 131 41.41 4.02 5.42
N ARG A 132 40.14 3.62 5.18
CA ARG A 132 39.20 4.46 4.43
C ARG A 132 38.89 5.74 5.21
N PRO A 133 38.97 6.92 4.58
CA PRO A 133 38.68 8.19 5.23
C PRO A 133 37.19 8.29 5.62
N ILE A 134 36.29 7.71 4.81
CA ILE A 134 34.85 7.73 5.04
C ILE A 134 34.27 6.32 4.84
N ILE A 135 33.33 5.94 5.70
CA ILE A 135 32.49 4.74 5.53
C ILE A 135 31.03 5.17 5.53
N GLN A 136 30.32 4.84 4.46
CA GLN A 136 28.86 4.95 4.41
C GLN A 136 28.26 3.67 4.97
N ALA A 137 27.36 3.81 5.93
CA ALA A 137 26.65 2.72 6.57
C ALA A 137 25.16 3.02 6.61
N SER A 138 24.35 1.98 6.80
CA SER A 138 22.92 2.14 7.05
C SER A 138 22.50 1.24 8.20
N ALA A 139 21.61 1.73 9.05
CA ALA A 139 21.05 0.98 10.16
C ALA A 139 19.52 1.05 10.12
N LEU A 140 18.86 0.00 10.59
CA LEU A 140 17.40 -0.07 10.70
C LEU A 140 17.01 -0.03 12.18
N VAL A 141 16.03 0.80 12.54
CA VAL A 141 15.48 0.84 13.90
C VAL A 141 14.44 -0.28 14.05
N GLY A 142 14.67 -1.22 14.95
CA GLY A 142 13.71 -2.29 15.27
C GLY A 142 12.58 -1.84 16.21
N HIS A 143 11.60 -2.71 16.45
CA HIS A 143 10.55 -2.46 17.44
C HIS A 143 11.13 -2.60 18.86
N GLY A 144 11.02 -1.55 19.67
CA GLY A 144 11.57 -1.52 21.04
C GLY A 144 13.10 -1.42 21.10
N ASP A 145 13.77 -1.14 19.97
CA ASP A 145 15.22 -0.94 19.93
C ASP A 145 15.61 0.37 20.63
N ASP A 146 16.68 0.32 21.42
CA ASP A 146 17.39 1.52 21.89
C ASP A 146 18.22 2.11 20.74
N LEU A 147 17.94 3.37 20.39
CA LEU A 147 18.61 4.08 19.30
C LEU A 147 20.13 4.16 19.52
N ALA A 148 20.59 4.33 20.77
CA ALA A 148 22.02 4.33 21.07
C ALA A 148 22.64 2.95 20.82
N ALA A 149 21.92 1.85 21.08
CA ALA A 149 22.37 0.51 20.72
C ALA A 149 22.43 0.29 19.20
N VAL A 150 21.44 0.79 18.45
CA VAL A 150 21.42 0.72 16.98
C VAL A 150 22.65 1.44 16.39
N LEU A 151 22.94 2.66 16.84
CA LEU A 151 24.09 3.43 16.38
C LEU A 151 25.43 2.75 16.72
N ARG A 152 25.54 2.17 17.93
CA ARG A 152 26.74 1.40 18.33
C ARG A 152 26.94 0.16 17.46
N ARG A 153 25.88 -0.59 17.16
CA ARG A 153 25.95 -1.73 16.23
C ARG A 153 26.37 -1.30 14.82
N ALA A 154 26.04 -0.09 14.41
CA ALA A 154 26.45 0.49 13.14
C ALA A 154 27.90 1.03 13.13
N GLY A 155 28.59 1.01 14.26
CA GLY A 155 30.00 1.40 14.38
C GLY A 155 30.27 2.76 15.01
N VAL A 156 29.25 3.46 15.52
CA VAL A 156 29.40 4.74 16.24
C VAL A 156 29.91 4.50 17.67
N GLY A 157 30.78 5.39 18.17
CA GLY A 157 31.29 5.33 19.55
C GLY A 157 30.19 5.45 20.60
N ALA A 158 30.37 4.87 21.79
CA ALA A 158 29.32 4.80 22.80
C ALA A 158 28.88 6.18 23.33
N ASP A 159 29.81 7.08 23.59
CA ASP A 159 29.50 8.43 24.10
C ASP A 159 28.88 9.31 23.02
N GLU A 160 29.38 9.18 21.79
CA GLU A 160 28.85 9.89 20.64
C GLU A 160 27.45 9.40 20.26
N ALA A 161 27.18 8.10 20.35
CA ALA A 161 25.85 7.56 20.15
C ALA A 161 24.85 8.14 21.16
N LYS A 162 25.21 8.25 22.45
CA LYS A 162 24.36 8.90 23.46
C LYS A 162 24.12 10.37 23.16
N HIS A 163 25.17 11.10 22.75
CA HIS A 163 25.05 12.51 22.41
C HIS A 163 24.17 12.73 21.17
N ALA A 164 24.35 11.91 20.13
CA ALA A 164 23.51 11.93 18.94
C ALA A 164 22.04 11.67 19.28
N VAL A 165 21.75 10.70 20.16
CA VAL A 165 20.37 10.44 20.62
C VAL A 165 19.78 11.66 21.34
N SER A 166 20.52 12.30 22.24
CA SER A 166 20.05 13.53 22.91
C SER A 166 19.70 14.66 21.92
N LEU A 167 20.50 14.83 20.87
CA LEU A 167 20.23 15.82 19.82
C LEU A 167 19.01 15.46 18.98
N ILE A 168 18.84 14.17 18.68
CA ILE A 168 17.68 13.64 17.97
C ILE A 168 16.41 13.86 18.79
N ASP A 169 16.40 13.50 20.07
CA ASP A 169 15.25 13.67 20.95
C ASP A 169 14.84 15.14 21.04
N THR A 170 15.83 16.04 21.15
CA THR A 170 15.60 17.50 21.11
C THR A 170 14.98 17.94 19.78
N ALA A 171 15.44 17.38 18.65
CA ALA A 171 14.92 17.69 17.33
C ALA A 171 13.51 17.12 17.06
N LEU A 172 13.16 16.01 17.72
CA LEU A 172 11.84 15.37 17.61
C LEU A 172 10.78 16.01 18.51
N GLY A 173 11.18 16.55 19.67
CA GLY A 173 10.26 17.05 20.69
C GLY A 173 9.46 15.91 21.30
N ASP A 174 8.13 15.99 21.24
CA ASP A 174 7.22 14.92 21.74
C ASP A 174 7.11 13.71 20.77
N GLY A 175 7.79 13.76 19.63
CA GLY A 175 7.74 12.71 18.61
C GLY A 175 8.64 11.52 18.90
N SER A 176 8.28 10.34 18.40
CA SER A 176 9.13 9.15 18.41
C SER A 176 9.46 8.69 16.98
N ILE A 177 10.54 7.91 16.84
CA ILE A 177 10.94 7.31 15.57
C ILE A 177 10.15 6.02 15.37
N GLU A 178 9.48 5.89 14.23
CA GLU A 178 8.74 4.67 13.89
C GLU A 178 9.70 3.48 13.66
N PRO A 179 9.34 2.28 14.15
CA PRO A 179 10.05 1.06 13.81
C PRO A 179 10.12 0.86 12.29
N GLY A 180 11.26 0.37 11.80
CA GLY A 180 11.55 0.24 10.37
C GLY A 180 12.20 1.49 9.76
N THR A 181 12.40 2.57 10.52
CA THR A 181 13.11 3.76 10.03
C THR A 181 14.55 3.41 9.68
N ARG A 182 14.99 3.78 8.47
CA ARG A 182 16.37 3.61 8.01
C ARG A 182 17.19 4.84 8.32
N LEU A 183 18.28 4.63 9.04
CA LEU A 183 19.30 5.63 9.37
C LEU A 183 20.43 5.54 8.35
N ALA A 184 20.65 6.61 7.58
CA ALA A 184 21.82 6.73 6.72
C ALA A 184 22.95 7.40 7.51
N LEU A 185 24.10 6.73 7.60
CA LEU A 185 25.23 7.15 8.43
C LEU A 185 26.47 7.32 7.56
N THR A 186 27.23 8.36 7.86
CA THR A 186 28.58 8.57 7.35
C THR A 186 29.52 8.59 8.53
N LEU A 187 30.41 7.61 8.60
CA LEU A 187 31.45 7.51 9.63
C LEU A 187 32.76 8.08 9.07
N GLY A 188 33.37 8.96 9.85
CA GLY A 188 34.61 9.64 9.50
C GLY A 188 35.85 8.78 9.72
N ARG A 189 37.01 9.44 9.60
CA ARG A 189 38.30 8.82 9.81
C ARG A 189 38.56 8.69 11.30
N ARG A 190 39.05 7.52 11.72
CA ARG A 190 39.66 7.35 13.05
C ARG A 190 41.18 7.46 12.92
N PHE A 191 41.82 7.96 13.98
CA PHE A 191 43.29 8.09 14.05
C PHE A 191 43.95 6.83 14.59
N ASP A 192 43.22 6.03 15.36
CA ASP A 192 43.68 4.78 15.96
C ASP A 192 42.58 3.71 15.78
N LYS A 193 42.98 2.46 15.47
CA LYS A 193 42.06 1.34 15.28
C LYS A 193 41.37 0.88 16.56
N SER A 194 41.95 1.17 17.71
CA SER A 194 41.36 0.94 19.02
C SER A 194 40.21 1.90 19.32
N GLN A 195 40.12 3.02 18.59
CA GLN A 195 39.06 4.01 18.76
C GLN A 195 37.90 3.76 17.78
N PRO A 196 36.65 4.03 18.21
CA PRO A 196 35.50 4.03 17.31
C PRO A 196 35.62 5.16 16.28
N ARG A 197 34.95 5.01 15.14
CA ARG A 197 34.91 6.06 14.14
C ARG A 197 33.94 7.17 14.56
N PRO A 198 34.30 8.45 14.34
CA PRO A 198 33.38 9.55 14.59
C PRO A 198 32.21 9.50 13.61
N LEU A 199 31.03 9.91 14.04
CA LEU A 199 29.88 10.16 13.19
C LEU A 199 30.06 11.52 12.51
N GLU A 200 30.12 11.54 11.18
CA GLU A 200 30.20 12.76 10.38
C GLU A 200 28.81 13.27 9.99
N LYS A 201 27.95 12.35 9.57
CA LYS A 201 26.58 12.66 9.16
C LYS A 201 25.63 11.53 9.53
N LEU A 202 24.46 11.89 10.03
CA LEU A 202 23.31 10.99 10.19
C LEU A 202 22.13 11.65 9.50
N ALA A 203 21.44 10.96 8.61
CA ALA A 203 20.21 11.47 8.01
C ALA A 203 19.14 10.39 8.05
N PHE A 204 17.94 10.76 8.48
CA PHE A 204 16.80 9.87 8.44
C PHE A 204 15.50 10.65 8.38
N ARG A 205 14.45 9.96 7.92
CA ARG A 205 13.10 10.48 7.94
C ARG A 205 12.47 10.12 9.28
N ALA A 206 12.31 11.11 10.14
CA ALA A 206 11.72 10.93 11.45
C ALA A 206 10.21 10.68 11.39
N ARG A 207 9.52 11.45 10.54
CA ARG A 207 8.08 11.38 10.34
C ARG A 207 7.72 11.64 8.87
N PHE A 208 6.45 11.49 8.53
CA PHE A 208 5.98 11.82 7.19
C PHE A 208 6.23 13.29 6.81
N ASP A 209 6.24 14.20 7.79
CA ASP A 209 6.42 15.65 7.62
C ASP A 209 7.82 16.16 7.99
N LEU A 210 8.73 15.29 8.45
CA LEU A 210 9.99 15.72 9.07
C LEU A 210 11.16 14.80 8.72
N ARG A 211 12.21 15.40 8.18
CA ARG A 211 13.54 14.82 8.06
C ARG A 211 14.46 15.45 9.10
N VAL A 212 15.27 14.62 9.72
CA VAL A 212 16.27 15.03 10.69
C VAL A 212 17.64 14.67 10.14
N GLU A 213 18.54 15.65 10.15
CA GLU A 213 19.94 15.44 9.81
C GLU A 213 20.82 15.87 10.98
N LEU A 214 21.84 15.07 11.31
CA LEU A 214 22.93 15.50 12.18
C LEU A 214 24.15 15.62 11.31
N GLU A 215 24.86 16.72 11.44
CA GLU A 215 26.14 16.95 10.76
C GLU A 215 27.19 17.37 11.79
N ARG A 216 28.42 16.91 11.57
CA ARG A 216 29.58 17.29 12.37
C ARG A 216 30.09 18.67 11.92
N ALA A 217 30.01 19.63 12.83
CA ALA A 217 30.61 20.95 12.72
C ALA A 217 31.89 21.04 13.58
N GLU A 218 32.58 22.18 13.54
CA GLU A 218 33.81 22.42 14.30
C GLU A 218 33.63 22.26 15.82
N SER A 219 32.44 22.58 16.34
CA SER A 219 32.10 22.51 17.76
C SER A 219 31.44 21.20 18.21
N GLY A 220 31.20 20.25 17.28
CA GLY A 220 30.54 18.97 17.57
C GLY A 220 29.41 18.64 16.60
N LEU A 221 28.53 17.70 16.98
CA LEU A 221 27.35 17.34 16.19
C LEU A 221 26.25 18.39 16.34
N VAL A 222 25.64 18.78 15.22
CA VAL A 222 24.51 19.72 15.19
C VAL A 222 23.33 19.04 14.50
N ALA A 223 22.14 19.16 15.08
CA ALA A 223 20.91 18.63 14.50
C ALA A 223 20.15 19.70 13.70
N HIS A 224 19.77 19.35 12.47
CA HIS A 224 18.97 20.15 11.56
C HIS A 224 17.60 19.49 11.35
N ARG A 225 16.55 20.29 11.55
CA ARG A 225 15.16 19.90 11.31
C ARG A 225 14.75 20.40 9.93
N ILE A 226 14.47 19.48 9.03
CA ILE A 226 14.09 19.79 7.65
C ILE A 226 12.61 19.39 7.49
N PRO A 227 11.67 20.36 7.55
CA PRO A 227 10.26 20.07 7.33
C PRO A 227 10.05 19.66 5.86
N ILE A 228 9.23 18.63 5.64
CA ILE A 228 8.85 18.15 4.32
C ILE A 228 7.46 18.69 4.01
N ALA A 229 7.29 19.37 2.89
CA ALA A 229 5.98 19.82 2.46
C ALA A 229 5.09 18.62 2.13
N ILE A 230 3.87 18.61 2.68
CA ILE A 230 2.86 17.58 2.44
C ILE A 230 1.66 18.19 1.75
N ASP A 231 1.27 17.58 0.63
CA ASP A 231 0.00 17.83 -0.02
C ASP A 231 -1.08 16.92 0.59
N HIS A 232 -2.08 17.54 1.23
CA HIS A 232 -3.23 16.88 1.83
C HIS A 232 -4.46 16.82 0.90
N THR A 233 -4.27 17.02 -0.41
CA THR A 233 -5.37 16.94 -1.38
C THR A 233 -5.96 15.53 -1.40
N PRO A 234 -7.25 15.36 -1.02
CA PRO A 234 -7.89 14.05 -0.98
C PRO A 234 -7.87 13.33 -2.32
N LEU A 235 -7.95 12.01 -2.28
CA LEU A 235 -8.00 11.17 -3.48
C LEU A 235 -9.43 10.72 -3.74
N ARG A 236 -9.99 11.11 -4.88
CA ARG A 236 -11.27 10.63 -5.38
C ARG A 236 -11.05 9.43 -6.30
N ILE A 237 -11.75 8.33 -6.06
CA ILE A 237 -11.65 7.10 -6.84
C ILE A 237 -13.06 6.77 -7.33
N THR A 238 -13.22 6.67 -8.65
CA THR A 238 -14.48 6.35 -9.30
C THR A 238 -14.33 5.12 -10.18
N GLY A 239 -15.42 4.39 -10.43
CA GLY A 239 -15.41 3.24 -11.32
C GLY A 239 -16.74 2.50 -11.37
N ARG A 240 -16.87 1.55 -12.29
CA ARG A 240 -18.05 0.69 -12.38
C ARG A 240 -17.99 -0.43 -11.35
N VAL A 241 -19.14 -0.81 -10.79
CA VAL A 241 -19.25 -1.88 -9.79
C VAL A 241 -18.84 -3.25 -10.37
N GLY A 242 -19.29 -3.59 -11.58
CA GLY A 242 -18.99 -4.87 -12.23
C GLY A 242 -19.50 -6.08 -11.43
N GLY A 243 -18.76 -7.19 -11.46
CA GLY A 243 -19.16 -8.42 -10.76
C GLY A 243 -19.00 -8.40 -9.24
N SER A 244 -18.23 -7.45 -8.69
CA SER A 244 -18.03 -7.31 -7.26
C SER A 244 -17.50 -5.91 -6.93
N LEU A 245 -18.32 -5.12 -6.23
CA LEU A 245 -17.95 -3.78 -5.76
C LEU A 245 -16.59 -3.75 -5.05
N TYR A 246 -16.35 -4.71 -4.14
CA TYR A 246 -15.06 -4.81 -3.43
C TYR A 246 -13.87 -4.97 -4.38
N ARG A 247 -13.94 -5.90 -5.34
CA ARG A 247 -12.84 -6.16 -6.28
C ARG A 247 -12.61 -4.97 -7.21
N SER A 248 -13.67 -4.37 -7.72
CA SER A 248 -13.59 -3.23 -8.64
C SER A 248 -12.99 -1.99 -7.95
N ALA A 249 -13.41 -1.69 -6.71
CA ALA A 249 -12.83 -0.59 -5.94
C ALA A 249 -11.35 -0.84 -5.58
N ARG A 250 -11.00 -2.08 -5.23
CA ARG A 250 -9.59 -2.48 -4.98
C ARG A 250 -8.73 -2.37 -6.24
N ALA A 251 -9.25 -2.77 -7.40
CA ALA A 251 -8.57 -2.64 -8.68
C ALA A 251 -8.38 -1.19 -9.10
N ALA A 252 -9.28 -0.29 -8.72
CA ALA A 252 -9.17 1.15 -8.92
C ALA A 252 -8.19 1.86 -7.96
N GLY A 253 -7.52 1.12 -7.06
CA GLY A 253 -6.48 1.66 -6.17
C GLY A 253 -6.97 2.04 -4.76
N ALA A 254 -8.21 1.71 -4.38
CA ALA A 254 -8.70 1.97 -3.03
C ALA A 254 -8.11 0.98 -2.00
N PRO A 255 -7.71 1.43 -0.79
CA PRO A 255 -7.22 0.55 0.27
C PRO A 255 -8.37 -0.27 0.89
N ALA A 256 -8.09 -1.48 1.37
CA ALA A 256 -9.12 -2.43 1.85
C ALA A 256 -10.01 -1.82 2.94
N ARG A 257 -9.38 -1.17 3.93
CA ARG A 257 -10.08 -0.51 5.03
C ARG A 257 -11.05 0.56 4.55
N ALA A 258 -10.70 1.33 3.51
CA ALA A 258 -11.61 2.33 2.94
C ALA A 258 -12.76 1.68 2.17
N VAL A 259 -12.51 0.60 1.43
CA VAL A 259 -13.55 -0.15 0.70
C VAL A 259 -14.55 -0.79 1.66
N GLU A 260 -14.09 -1.37 2.77
CA GLU A 260 -14.95 -1.91 3.82
C GLU A 260 -15.82 -0.82 4.45
N ALA A 261 -15.21 0.33 4.80
CA ALA A 261 -15.93 1.48 5.33
C ALA A 261 -16.97 2.01 4.32
N TYR A 262 -16.63 2.00 3.03
CA TYR A 262 -17.51 2.42 1.94
C TYR A 262 -18.73 1.50 1.82
N ILE A 263 -18.51 0.19 1.73
CA ILE A 263 -19.60 -0.81 1.66
C ILE A 263 -20.52 -0.67 2.87
N LYS A 264 -19.96 -0.51 4.08
CA LYS A 264 -20.73 -0.31 5.31
C LYS A 264 -21.56 0.98 5.28
N ALA A 265 -21.01 2.07 4.73
CA ALA A 265 -21.71 3.33 4.60
C ALA A 265 -22.90 3.21 3.63
N ILE A 266 -22.68 2.68 2.41
CA ILE A 266 -23.75 2.51 1.42
C ILE A 266 -24.84 1.54 1.92
N ALA A 267 -24.44 0.44 2.57
CA ALA A 267 -25.37 -0.55 3.13
C ALA A 267 -26.33 0.02 4.19
N SER A 268 -25.99 1.17 4.78
CA SER A 268 -26.89 1.86 5.71
C SER A 268 -28.11 2.51 5.04
N ARG A 269 -28.03 2.82 3.73
CA ARG A 269 -29.11 3.50 2.99
C ARG A 269 -29.71 2.65 1.88
N LEU A 270 -28.92 1.77 1.26
CA LEU A 270 -29.35 0.91 0.16
C LEU A 270 -28.95 -0.54 0.48
N PRO A 271 -29.88 -1.52 0.45
CA PRO A 271 -29.51 -2.91 0.60
C PRO A 271 -28.59 -3.35 -0.53
N MET A 272 -27.49 -4.05 -0.21
CA MET A 272 -26.46 -4.44 -1.19
C MET A 272 -26.99 -5.30 -2.34
N SER A 273 -28.11 -6.01 -2.14
CA SER A 273 -28.78 -6.80 -3.19
C SER A 273 -29.38 -5.96 -4.32
N ARG A 274 -29.50 -4.64 -4.14
CA ARG A 274 -29.99 -3.71 -5.18
C ARG A 274 -28.89 -3.06 -5.99
N VAL A 275 -27.62 -3.23 -5.61
CA VAL A 275 -26.49 -2.67 -6.36
C VAL A 275 -26.29 -3.51 -7.62
N ASP A 276 -26.36 -2.87 -8.79
CA ASP A 276 -26.19 -3.50 -10.09
C ASP A 276 -24.72 -3.41 -10.55
N SER A 277 -24.32 -4.34 -11.43
CA SER A 277 -23.00 -4.32 -12.07
C SER A 277 -22.72 -3.06 -12.91
N ASN A 278 -23.76 -2.38 -13.39
CA ASN A 278 -23.66 -1.16 -14.19
C ASN A 278 -23.62 0.12 -13.33
N ASP A 279 -23.84 0.01 -12.03
CA ASP A 279 -23.76 1.16 -11.12
C ASP A 279 -22.33 1.71 -11.07
N THR A 280 -22.20 3.00 -10.76
CA THR A 280 -20.90 3.67 -10.63
C THR A 280 -20.66 4.02 -9.18
N PHE A 281 -19.54 3.57 -8.62
CA PHE A 281 -19.12 3.97 -7.28
C PHE A 281 -18.23 5.21 -7.36
N ASP A 282 -18.32 6.05 -6.32
CA ASP A 282 -17.47 7.22 -6.10
C ASP A 282 -17.05 7.26 -4.64
N LEU A 283 -15.76 7.22 -4.35
CA LEU A 283 -15.25 7.27 -2.99
C LEU A 283 -14.13 8.28 -2.88
N VAL A 284 -14.15 9.10 -1.84
CA VAL A 284 -13.08 10.06 -1.56
C VAL A 284 -12.42 9.69 -0.25
N ILE A 285 -11.11 9.49 -0.28
CA ILE A 285 -10.29 9.13 0.86
C ILE A 285 -9.27 10.21 1.17
N GLU A 286 -8.89 10.30 2.43
CA GLU A 286 -7.77 11.14 2.84
C GLU A 286 -6.49 10.67 2.15
N ARG A 287 -5.68 11.62 1.70
CA ARG A 287 -4.38 11.37 1.09
C ARG A 287 -3.41 12.43 1.60
N ALA A 288 -2.24 11.98 2.03
CA ALA A 288 -1.09 12.82 2.32
C ALA A 288 0.03 12.40 1.36
N ARG A 289 0.49 13.31 0.52
CA ARG A 289 1.61 13.08 -0.41
C ARG A 289 2.78 13.96 -0.01
N ALA A 290 3.88 13.34 0.34
CA ALA A 290 5.12 14.06 0.61
C ALA A 290 5.78 14.49 -0.70
N GLU A 291 6.53 15.59 -0.67
CA GLU A 291 7.36 16.04 -1.81
C GLU A 291 8.32 14.95 -2.30
N THR A 292 8.78 14.07 -1.41
CA THR A 292 9.63 12.91 -1.72
C THR A 292 8.94 11.84 -2.59
N GLY A 293 7.63 11.98 -2.84
CA GLY A 293 6.84 11.07 -3.67
C GLY A 293 6.08 10.00 -2.90
N GLU A 294 6.35 9.82 -1.60
CA GLU A 294 5.61 8.89 -0.76
C GLU A 294 4.15 9.34 -0.55
N VAL A 295 3.25 8.36 -0.50
CA VAL A 295 1.80 8.60 -0.35
C VAL A 295 1.27 7.78 0.82
N GLN A 296 0.58 8.45 1.73
CA GLN A 296 -0.18 7.83 2.81
C GLN A 296 -1.67 8.04 2.54
N LEU A 297 -2.43 6.95 2.55
CA LEU A 297 -3.89 6.97 2.42
C LEU A 297 -4.53 6.82 3.79
N GLY A 298 -5.54 7.63 4.06
CA GLY A 298 -6.24 7.69 5.35
C GLY A 298 -7.67 7.19 5.28
N ASP A 299 -8.54 7.80 6.09
CA ASP A 299 -9.92 7.35 6.25
C ASP A 299 -10.80 7.76 5.06
N LEU A 300 -11.95 7.08 4.93
CA LEU A 300 -13.00 7.43 3.98
C LEU A 300 -13.71 8.72 4.39
N MET A 301 -13.75 9.69 3.49
CA MET A 301 -14.39 10.99 3.69
C MET A 301 -15.80 11.02 3.06
N TYR A 302 -15.95 10.48 1.85
CA TYR A 302 -17.22 10.49 1.10
C TYR A 302 -17.45 9.15 0.42
N ALA A 303 -18.72 8.74 0.38
CA ALA A 303 -19.22 7.54 -0.26
C ALA A 303 -20.42 7.89 -1.14
N GLY A 304 -20.22 7.78 -2.45
CA GLY A 304 -21.20 7.97 -3.51
C GLY A 304 -21.51 6.65 -4.24
N LEU A 305 -22.76 6.42 -4.59
CA LEU A 305 -23.19 5.37 -5.52
C LEU A 305 -24.25 5.94 -6.47
N ASP A 306 -23.92 6.01 -7.75
CA ASP A 306 -24.88 6.29 -8.82
C ASP A 306 -25.60 4.98 -9.17
N HIS A 307 -26.88 4.96 -8.87
CA HIS A 307 -27.75 3.79 -9.00
C HIS A 307 -29.05 4.22 -9.67
N LYS A 308 -29.54 3.43 -10.64
CA LYS A 308 -30.77 3.76 -11.40
C LYS A 308 -32.00 4.03 -10.53
N GLY A 309 -32.05 3.45 -9.32
CA GLY A 309 -33.13 3.65 -8.34
C GLY A 309 -32.97 4.86 -7.40
N GLY A 310 -31.92 5.66 -7.58
CA GLY A 310 -31.64 6.89 -6.83
C GLY A 310 -30.24 6.91 -6.21
N ASP A 311 -29.54 8.02 -6.44
CA ASP A 311 -28.17 8.23 -5.99
C ASP A 311 -28.04 8.24 -4.47
N VAL A 312 -26.98 7.62 -3.97
CA VAL A 312 -26.62 7.63 -2.55
C VAL A 312 -25.37 8.47 -2.38
N ASP A 313 -25.52 9.65 -1.79
CA ASP A 313 -24.42 10.54 -1.41
C ASP A 313 -24.27 10.58 0.11
N LEU A 314 -23.13 10.13 0.65
CA LEU A 314 -22.86 10.14 2.09
C LEU A 314 -21.52 10.80 2.39
N LEU A 315 -21.54 11.85 3.20
CA LEU A 315 -20.36 12.55 3.68
C LEU A 315 -20.15 12.27 5.18
N ARG A 316 -18.92 11.90 5.55
CA ARG A 316 -18.50 11.76 6.95
C ARG A 316 -18.38 13.15 7.57
N TRP A 317 -19.10 13.39 8.65
CA TRP A 317 -19.11 14.66 9.36
C TRP A 317 -18.96 14.47 10.87
N ASP A 318 -18.11 15.28 11.49
CA ASP A 318 -17.85 15.24 12.92
C ASP A 318 -18.72 16.26 13.66
N LYS A 319 -19.43 15.78 14.69
CA LYS A 319 -20.26 16.62 15.55
C LYS A 319 -20.06 16.21 17.00
N GLY A 320 -19.49 17.09 17.82
CA GLY A 320 -19.27 16.84 19.25
C GLY A 320 -18.37 15.63 19.53
N GLY A 321 -17.31 15.44 18.72
CA GLY A 321 -16.37 14.33 18.86
C GLY A 321 -16.87 12.97 18.34
N LYS A 322 -18.03 12.93 17.67
CA LYS A 322 -18.56 11.72 17.03
C LYS A 322 -18.69 11.94 15.53
N SER A 323 -18.06 11.06 14.74
CA SER A 323 -18.25 11.00 13.29
C SER A 323 -19.54 10.24 12.95
N ALA A 324 -20.36 10.80 12.07
CA ALA A 324 -21.49 10.10 11.47
C ALA A 324 -21.59 10.37 9.96
N TRP A 325 -22.36 9.53 9.26
CA TRP A 325 -22.63 9.67 7.83
C TRP A 325 -23.91 10.49 7.62
N TYR A 326 -23.80 11.58 6.87
CA TYR A 326 -24.92 12.45 6.53
C TYR A 326 -25.12 12.47 5.02
N ASP A 327 -26.38 12.49 4.60
CA ASP A 327 -26.73 12.60 3.18
C ASP A 327 -26.60 14.02 2.63
N ARG A 328 -26.82 14.21 1.33
CA ARG A 328 -26.78 15.53 0.65
C ARG A 328 -27.70 16.58 1.29
N LYS A 329 -28.74 16.17 2.01
CA LYS A 329 -29.68 17.05 2.72
C LYS A 329 -29.22 17.38 4.14
N GLY A 330 -28.07 16.86 4.57
CA GLY A 330 -27.53 17.00 5.91
C GLY A 330 -28.28 16.15 6.94
N VAL A 331 -28.91 15.06 6.50
CA VAL A 331 -29.62 14.12 7.39
C VAL A 331 -28.76 12.87 7.58
N GLY A 332 -28.39 12.60 8.82
CA GLY A 332 -27.61 11.45 9.22
C GLY A 332 -28.41 10.50 10.12
N GLU A 333 -27.95 9.26 10.21
CA GLU A 333 -28.48 8.30 11.18
C GLU A 333 -27.38 7.94 12.17
N THR A 334 -27.64 8.18 13.46
CA THR A 334 -26.77 7.70 14.54
C THR A 334 -27.45 6.52 15.21
N THR A 335 -26.80 5.35 15.16
CA THR A 335 -27.28 4.19 15.91
C THR A 335 -26.87 4.33 17.38
N GLY A 336 -27.86 4.34 18.27
CA GLY A 336 -27.69 4.34 19.71
C GLY A 336 -28.21 3.05 20.34
N MET A 337 -27.65 2.67 21.48
CA MET A 337 -28.21 1.60 22.31
C MET A 337 -29.11 2.21 23.38
N MET A 338 -30.28 1.60 23.61
CA MET A 338 -31.11 1.98 24.75
C MET A 338 -30.38 1.63 26.05
N VAL A 339 -30.30 2.55 27.00
CA VAL A 339 -29.75 2.25 28.34
C VAL A 339 -30.81 1.56 29.19
N MET A 340 -30.35 0.78 30.18
CA MET A 340 -31.24 0.27 31.21
C MET A 340 -31.87 1.44 31.99
N PRO A 341 -33.20 1.44 32.19
CA PRO A 341 -33.91 2.60 32.72
C PRO A 341 -33.72 2.77 34.23
N VAL A 342 -33.33 1.72 34.95
CA VAL A 342 -33.04 1.74 36.38
C VAL A 342 -31.90 0.78 36.67
N GLN A 343 -31.08 1.10 37.67
CA GLN A 343 -30.09 0.17 38.23
C GLN A 343 -30.83 -0.79 39.17
N GLY A 344 -31.00 -2.04 38.76
CA GLY A 344 -31.76 -3.02 39.50
C GLY A 344 -31.65 -4.42 38.90
N ARG A 345 -32.22 -5.41 39.60
CA ARG A 345 -32.24 -6.80 39.14
C ARG A 345 -33.46 -7.06 38.28
N ILE A 346 -33.28 -7.67 37.12
CA ILE A 346 -34.40 -8.15 36.30
C ILE A 346 -35.09 -9.30 37.03
N THR A 347 -36.34 -9.13 37.43
CA THR A 347 -37.15 -10.15 38.11
C THR A 347 -38.08 -10.90 37.17
N SER A 348 -38.44 -10.29 36.03
CA SER A 348 -39.20 -10.97 34.98
C SER A 348 -38.77 -10.50 33.60
N THR A 349 -38.62 -11.46 32.68
CA THR A 349 -38.29 -11.24 31.28
C THR A 349 -39.54 -11.11 30.40
N PHE A 350 -39.36 -10.65 29.17
CA PHE A 350 -40.40 -10.58 28.13
C PHE A 350 -40.78 -12.00 27.65
N GLY A 351 -42.07 -12.28 27.48
CA GLY A 351 -42.55 -13.59 26.98
C GLY A 351 -43.77 -14.15 27.73
N MET A 352 -44.21 -15.33 27.31
CA MET A 352 -45.35 -16.03 27.93
C MET A 352 -44.95 -16.57 29.32
N ARG A 353 -45.68 -16.17 30.36
CA ARG A 353 -45.45 -16.63 31.73
C ARG A 353 -46.74 -16.76 32.52
N MET A 354 -46.72 -17.50 33.63
CA MET A 354 -47.83 -17.53 34.58
C MET A 354 -47.96 -16.16 35.27
N HIS A 355 -49.17 -15.61 35.33
CA HIS A 355 -49.43 -14.33 35.98
C HIS A 355 -49.39 -14.49 37.52
N PRO A 356 -48.53 -13.75 38.26
CA PRO A 356 -48.29 -14.00 39.68
C PRO A 356 -49.53 -13.83 40.57
N LEU A 357 -50.46 -12.97 40.17
CA LEU A 357 -51.68 -12.66 40.93
C LEU A 357 -52.93 -13.36 40.39
N LEU A 358 -52.93 -13.75 39.11
CA LEU A 358 -54.13 -14.23 38.42
C LEU A 358 -54.01 -15.71 38.01
N HIS A 359 -52.84 -16.32 38.20
CA HIS A 359 -52.56 -17.75 38.04
C HIS A 359 -52.88 -18.38 36.66
N TYR A 360 -53.00 -17.59 35.59
CA TYR A 360 -53.08 -18.07 34.20
C TYR A 360 -51.88 -17.62 33.35
N LYS A 361 -51.58 -18.32 32.23
CA LYS A 361 -50.50 -17.93 31.30
C LYS A 361 -50.85 -16.65 30.55
N ARG A 362 -50.06 -15.59 30.73
CA ARG A 362 -50.22 -14.29 30.07
C ARG A 362 -48.91 -13.84 29.43
N MET A 363 -49.01 -13.17 28.27
CA MET A 363 -47.87 -12.52 27.63
C MET A 363 -47.39 -11.34 28.46
N HIS A 364 -46.14 -11.37 28.89
CA HIS A 364 -45.46 -10.25 29.51
C HIS A 364 -44.80 -9.38 28.43
N LYS A 365 -45.30 -8.15 28.29
CA LYS A 365 -44.95 -7.24 27.20
C LYS A 365 -43.69 -6.40 27.45
N GLY A 366 -42.98 -6.66 28.55
CA GLY A 366 -41.80 -5.89 28.95
C GLY A 366 -40.86 -6.67 29.87
N LEU A 367 -40.01 -5.93 30.57
CA LEU A 367 -39.11 -6.39 31.64
C LEU A 367 -39.57 -5.80 32.97
N ASP A 368 -39.61 -6.62 34.02
CA ASP A 368 -39.78 -6.12 35.38
C ASP A 368 -38.41 -6.00 36.03
N ILE A 369 -38.05 -4.79 36.44
CA ILE A 369 -36.74 -4.48 37.04
C ILE A 369 -36.98 -4.03 38.47
N ALA A 370 -36.60 -4.87 39.43
CA ALA A 370 -36.74 -4.60 40.85
C ALA A 370 -35.66 -3.63 41.33
N ALA A 371 -36.11 -2.59 42.03
CA ALA A 371 -35.27 -1.58 42.66
C ALA A 371 -36.03 -0.96 43.85
N PRO A 372 -35.34 -0.41 44.87
CA PRO A 372 -36.00 0.24 46.00
C PRO A 372 -36.97 1.34 45.55
N SER A 373 -38.08 1.51 46.28
CA SER A 373 -39.03 2.58 46.00
C SER A 373 -38.32 3.95 46.06
N GLY A 374 -38.65 4.84 45.13
CA GLY A 374 -37.97 6.14 44.99
C GLY A 374 -36.71 6.13 44.12
N SER A 375 -36.19 4.96 43.71
CA SER A 375 -35.00 4.87 42.85
C SER A 375 -35.19 5.64 41.52
N PRO A 376 -34.15 6.32 40.99
CA PRO A 376 -34.23 7.03 39.72
C PRO A 376 -34.67 6.13 38.56
N ILE A 377 -35.69 6.56 37.84
CA ILE A 377 -36.00 6.06 36.50
C ILE A 377 -35.43 7.04 35.49
N ARG A 378 -34.66 6.53 34.52
CA ARG A 378 -34.01 7.28 33.46
C ARG A 378 -34.59 6.92 32.10
N ALA A 379 -34.64 7.89 31.19
CA ALA A 379 -35.05 7.63 29.80
C ALA A 379 -34.04 6.72 29.11
N ALA A 380 -34.52 5.63 28.52
CA ALA A 380 -33.66 4.66 27.84
C ALA A 380 -32.98 5.25 26.57
N ALA A 381 -33.61 6.24 25.96
CA ALA A 381 -33.17 6.95 24.76
C ALA A 381 -33.71 8.37 24.75
N ALA A 382 -33.11 9.26 23.95
CA ALA A 382 -33.65 10.60 23.75
C ALA A 382 -35.00 10.55 23.02
N GLY A 383 -35.93 11.44 23.36
CA GLY A 383 -37.27 11.41 22.79
C GLY A 383 -38.24 12.39 23.43
N THR A 384 -39.52 12.28 23.08
CA THR A 384 -40.58 13.16 23.58
C THR A 384 -41.60 12.37 24.40
N VAL A 385 -41.94 12.85 25.59
CA VAL A 385 -42.94 12.23 26.45
C VAL A 385 -44.32 12.39 25.82
N ILE A 386 -44.93 11.29 25.37
CA ILE A 386 -46.25 11.29 24.73
C ILE A 386 -47.39 10.98 25.70
N PHE A 387 -47.08 10.46 26.89
CA PHE A 387 -48.05 10.20 27.95
C PHE A 387 -47.37 10.21 29.32
N ALA A 388 -48.02 10.81 30.32
CA ALA A 388 -47.64 10.72 31.73
C ALA A 388 -48.91 10.83 32.59
N GLY A 389 -49.34 9.73 33.21
CA GLY A 389 -50.59 9.68 33.98
C GLY A 389 -50.93 8.28 34.50
N ARG A 390 -52.10 8.11 35.12
CA ARG A 390 -52.61 6.80 35.55
C ARG A 390 -53.14 6.00 34.36
N ALA A 391 -52.80 4.70 34.29
CA ALA A 391 -53.20 3.80 33.21
C ALA A 391 -53.51 2.39 33.72
N GLY A 392 -54.64 2.24 34.41
CA GLY A 392 -55.17 0.95 34.84
C GLY A 392 -54.13 0.08 35.57
N GLY A 393 -53.94 -1.15 35.08
CA GLY A 393 -52.99 -2.12 35.66
C GLY A 393 -51.53 -1.65 35.72
N TYR A 394 -51.11 -0.72 34.86
CA TYR A 394 -49.76 -0.14 34.90
C TYR A 394 -49.56 0.88 36.03
N GLY A 395 -50.62 1.28 36.74
CA GLY A 395 -50.54 2.34 37.74
C GLY A 395 -50.15 3.67 37.10
N ASN A 396 -49.18 4.37 37.68
CA ASN A 396 -48.60 5.55 37.06
C ASN A 396 -47.68 5.11 35.91
N LEU A 397 -48.00 5.58 34.71
CA LEU A 397 -47.38 5.19 33.46
C LEU A 397 -46.82 6.40 32.73
N MET A 398 -45.59 6.26 32.22
CA MET A 398 -45.00 7.19 31.27
C MET A 398 -44.70 6.49 29.95
N LYS A 399 -44.97 7.16 28.83
CA LYS A 399 -44.58 6.71 27.48
C LYS A 399 -43.72 7.77 26.80
N ILE A 400 -42.59 7.36 26.23
CA ILE A 400 -41.67 8.25 25.52
C ILE A 400 -41.55 7.75 24.09
N ARG A 401 -41.84 8.62 23.12
CA ARG A 401 -41.65 8.36 21.70
C ARG A 401 -40.24 8.74 21.30
N HIS A 402 -39.55 7.82 20.63
CA HIS A 402 -38.22 7.99 20.07
C HIS A 402 -38.30 8.05 18.55
N SER A 403 -37.14 8.22 17.91
CA SER A 403 -36.97 8.09 16.46
C SER A 403 -37.32 6.69 15.95
N SER A 404 -37.51 6.57 14.64
CA SER A 404 -37.68 5.28 13.93
C SER A 404 -38.80 4.39 14.46
N GLY A 405 -39.88 5.01 14.97
CA GLY A 405 -41.10 4.31 15.39
C GLY A 405 -41.01 3.60 16.74
N TYR A 406 -39.96 3.87 17.53
CA TYR A 406 -39.81 3.30 18.88
C TYR A 406 -40.58 4.08 19.94
N VAL A 407 -41.17 3.37 20.89
CA VAL A 407 -41.79 3.93 22.10
C VAL A 407 -41.32 3.13 23.30
N THR A 408 -40.82 3.78 24.35
CA THR A 408 -40.55 3.15 25.64
C THR A 408 -41.68 3.43 26.63
N VAL A 409 -41.99 2.44 27.46
CA VAL A 409 -43.08 2.49 28.43
C VAL A 409 -42.53 2.18 29.82
N TYR A 410 -42.88 3.01 30.81
CA TYR A 410 -42.41 2.91 32.19
C TYR A 410 -43.63 2.87 33.10
N GLY A 411 -43.94 1.69 33.65
CA GLY A 411 -45.08 1.45 34.54
C GLY A 411 -44.69 1.37 36.02
N HIS A 412 -45.71 1.33 36.87
CA HIS A 412 -45.65 1.22 38.33
C HIS A 412 -44.89 2.35 39.02
N MET A 413 -44.76 3.51 38.38
CA MET A 413 -43.98 4.64 38.90
C MET A 413 -44.59 5.20 40.21
N SER A 414 -43.78 5.76 41.10
CA SER A 414 -44.27 6.50 42.28
C SER A 414 -44.50 7.97 41.96
N LYS A 415 -43.56 8.59 41.23
CA LYS A 415 -43.57 10.02 40.89
C LYS A 415 -43.04 10.27 39.48
N PHE A 416 -43.61 11.25 38.79
CA PHE A 416 -43.10 11.78 37.52
C PHE A 416 -42.16 12.97 37.79
N ALA A 417 -41.01 13.00 37.11
CA ALA A 417 -40.09 14.15 37.11
C ALA A 417 -40.30 15.07 35.90
N VAL A 418 -40.99 14.59 34.87
CA VAL A 418 -41.30 15.32 33.63
C VAL A 418 -42.77 15.13 33.26
N ARG A 419 -43.30 16.02 32.41
CA ARG A 419 -44.71 16.03 31.95
C ARG A 419 -44.82 15.62 30.49
N ALA A 420 -46.03 15.26 30.04
CA ALA A 420 -46.32 15.04 28.63
C ALA A 420 -45.97 16.31 27.80
N GLY A 421 -45.41 16.10 26.61
CA GLY A 421 -44.89 17.15 25.73
C GLY A 421 -43.41 17.49 25.94
N ALA A 422 -42.80 17.11 27.07
CA ALA A 422 -41.39 17.39 27.33
C ALA A 422 -40.46 16.57 26.43
N HIS A 423 -39.39 17.20 25.94
CA HIS A 423 -38.25 16.50 25.34
C HIS A 423 -37.31 16.03 26.44
N VAL A 424 -36.76 14.83 26.30
CA VAL A 424 -35.83 14.24 27.27
C VAL A 424 -34.63 13.62 26.57
N ASP A 425 -33.46 13.76 27.18
CA ASP A 425 -32.22 13.16 26.71
C ASP A 425 -32.05 11.72 27.21
N ARG A 426 -31.25 10.93 26.49
CA ARG A 426 -30.86 9.58 26.91
C ARG A 426 -30.20 9.64 28.29
N GLY A 427 -30.71 8.86 29.24
CA GLY A 427 -30.22 8.81 30.62
C GLY A 427 -30.75 9.92 31.54
N GLN A 428 -31.54 10.87 31.02
CA GLN A 428 -32.19 11.89 31.84
C GLN A 428 -33.18 11.26 32.82
N ARG A 429 -33.23 11.76 34.07
CA ARG A 429 -34.20 11.31 35.07
C ARG A 429 -35.61 11.72 34.66
N ILE A 430 -36.52 10.75 34.56
CA ILE A 430 -37.92 10.95 34.15
C ILE A 430 -38.93 10.66 35.28
N GLY A 431 -38.50 10.00 36.35
CA GLY A 431 -39.34 9.73 37.50
C GLY A 431 -38.67 8.83 38.53
N SER A 432 -39.48 8.16 39.34
CA SER A 432 -39.02 7.29 40.44
C SER A 432 -39.78 5.97 40.49
N VAL A 433 -39.09 4.90 40.88
CA VAL A 433 -39.65 3.55 41.07
C VAL A 433 -40.74 3.59 42.13
N GLY A 434 -41.80 2.80 41.92
CA GLY A 434 -42.92 2.68 42.85
C GLY A 434 -43.50 1.27 42.82
N SER A 435 -44.75 1.16 43.28
CA SER A 435 -45.54 -0.08 43.24
C SER A 435 -47.03 0.27 43.01
N THR A 436 -47.29 1.22 42.10
CA THR A 436 -48.66 1.66 41.80
C THR A 436 -49.34 0.72 40.78
N GLY A 437 -50.67 0.61 40.82
CA GLY A 437 -51.40 -0.30 39.93
C GLY A 437 -51.33 -1.76 40.40
N ILE A 438 -51.32 -2.71 39.48
CA ILE A 438 -51.24 -4.15 39.81
C ILE A 438 -49.76 -4.51 39.92
N SER A 439 -49.22 -4.47 41.15
CA SER A 439 -47.81 -4.70 41.46
C SER A 439 -47.69 -5.47 42.77
N THR A 440 -46.77 -6.44 42.84
CA THR A 440 -46.52 -7.23 44.07
C THR A 440 -45.45 -6.61 44.98
N GLY A 441 -44.72 -5.61 44.49
CA GLY A 441 -43.67 -4.93 45.25
C GLY A 441 -42.93 -3.90 44.38
N PRO A 442 -41.99 -3.11 44.94
CA PRO A 442 -41.32 -2.04 44.22
C PRO A 442 -40.52 -2.52 43.00
N HIS A 443 -40.95 -2.12 41.80
CA HIS A 443 -40.26 -2.38 40.53
C HIS A 443 -40.71 -1.41 39.45
N VAL A 444 -39.97 -1.38 38.34
CA VAL A 444 -40.43 -0.74 37.09
C VAL A 444 -40.77 -1.80 36.08
N HIS A 445 -41.95 -1.68 35.50
CA HIS A 445 -42.31 -2.41 34.30
C HIS A 445 -41.86 -1.60 33.07
N TYR A 446 -40.89 -2.13 32.33
CA TYR A 446 -40.27 -1.48 31.18
C TYR A 446 -40.61 -2.20 29.88
N GLU A 447 -41.34 -1.54 28.98
CA GLU A 447 -41.61 -2.06 27.63
C GLU A 447 -40.87 -1.26 26.56
N VAL A 448 -40.51 -1.94 25.48
CA VAL A 448 -40.10 -1.31 24.22
C VAL A 448 -41.10 -1.73 23.16
N GLN A 449 -41.65 -0.75 22.44
CA GLN A 449 -42.58 -0.95 21.36
C GLN A 449 -41.96 -0.42 20.06
N LYS A 450 -42.12 -1.17 18.96
CA LYS A 450 -41.74 -0.73 17.61
C LYS A 450 -43.00 -0.75 16.75
N ASN A 451 -43.36 0.40 16.18
CA ASN A 451 -44.56 0.57 15.34
C ASN A 451 -45.83 0.01 16.02
N GLY A 452 -45.98 0.26 17.33
CA GLY A 452 -47.14 -0.15 18.12
C GLY A 452 -47.15 -1.59 18.63
N ARG A 453 -46.14 -2.42 18.30
CA ARG A 453 -46.00 -3.79 18.82
C ARG A 453 -44.90 -3.87 19.86
N ALA A 454 -45.19 -4.49 21.02
CA ALA A 454 -44.20 -4.75 22.05
C ALA A 454 -43.16 -5.77 21.54
N ILE A 455 -41.88 -5.48 21.75
CA ILE A 455 -40.74 -6.33 21.41
C ILE A 455 -39.93 -6.63 22.67
N ASN A 456 -39.09 -7.67 22.64
CA ASN A 456 -38.19 -7.95 23.76
C ASN A 456 -37.25 -6.75 23.97
N PRO A 457 -37.27 -6.10 25.15
CA PRO A 457 -36.41 -4.94 25.43
C PRO A 457 -34.91 -5.27 25.53
N GLN A 458 -34.54 -6.55 25.68
CA GLN A 458 -33.13 -6.96 25.76
C GLN A 458 -32.44 -6.80 24.39
N GLY A 459 -31.36 -6.01 24.36
CA GLY A 459 -30.52 -5.86 23.17
C GLY A 459 -31.07 -4.92 22.09
N VAL A 460 -32.05 -4.06 22.40
CA VAL A 460 -32.61 -3.14 21.40
C VAL A 460 -31.67 -1.97 21.12
N SER A 461 -31.13 -1.95 19.89
CA SER A 461 -30.51 -0.76 19.28
C SER A 461 -31.56 0.05 18.50
N TYR A 462 -31.46 1.38 18.54
CA TYR A 462 -32.31 2.29 17.79
C TYR A 462 -31.47 3.23 16.92
N ALA A 463 -31.98 3.58 15.74
CA ALA A 463 -31.40 4.62 14.91
C ALA A 463 -32.08 5.95 15.25
N THR A 464 -31.28 7.01 15.44
CA THR A 464 -31.74 8.38 15.63
C THR A 464 -31.40 9.18 14.39
N THR A 465 -32.40 9.83 13.81
CA THR A 465 -32.17 10.78 12.72
C THR A 465 -31.59 12.06 13.31
N ASP A 466 -30.39 12.42 12.91
CA ASP A 466 -29.77 13.71 13.21
C ASP A 466 -29.82 14.58 11.96
N ARG A 467 -30.09 15.88 12.13
CA ARG A 467 -30.18 16.83 11.03
C ARG A 467 -29.28 18.02 11.30
N LEU A 468 -28.43 18.33 10.33
CA LEU A 468 -27.59 19.53 10.36
C LEU A 468 -28.45 20.76 10.03
N GLY A 469 -28.26 21.84 10.79
CA GLY A 469 -28.93 23.12 10.60
C GLY A 469 -27.95 24.28 10.64
N GLY A 470 -28.40 25.46 10.19
CA GLY A 470 -27.64 26.71 10.28
C GLY A 470 -26.27 26.68 9.59
N SER A 471 -25.26 27.23 10.25
CA SER A 471 -23.88 27.30 9.76
C SER A 471 -23.26 25.93 9.49
N ALA A 472 -23.58 24.92 10.30
CA ALA A 472 -23.07 23.56 10.11
C ALA A 472 -23.53 22.94 8.79
N LEU A 473 -24.78 23.20 8.37
CA LEU A 473 -25.29 22.73 7.08
C LEU A 473 -24.61 23.45 5.90
N SER A 474 -24.31 24.75 6.04
CA SER A 474 -23.59 25.51 5.01
C SER A 474 -22.16 24.98 4.84
N ALA A 475 -21.43 24.79 5.95
CA ALA A 475 -20.09 24.22 5.94
C ALA A 475 -20.06 22.78 5.39
N PHE A 476 -21.08 21.98 5.74
CA PHE A 476 -21.27 20.64 5.19
C PHE A 476 -21.41 20.65 3.66
N LYS A 477 -22.29 21.50 3.12
CA LYS A 477 -22.50 21.63 1.68
C LYS A 477 -21.24 22.09 0.95
N ALA A 478 -20.52 23.06 1.51
CA ALA A 478 -19.26 23.55 0.95
C ALA A 478 -18.17 22.48 0.93
N LYS A 479 -18.08 21.66 1.99
CA LYS A 479 -17.15 20.52 2.03
C LYS A 479 -17.53 19.47 0.98
N LEU A 480 -18.80 19.12 0.87
CA LEU A 480 -19.29 18.17 -0.12
C LEU A 480 -18.98 18.61 -1.55
N SER A 481 -19.29 19.86 -1.91
CA SER A 481 -19.01 20.39 -3.24
C SER A 481 -17.51 20.39 -3.56
N LYS A 482 -16.66 20.72 -2.57
CA LYS A 482 -15.21 20.68 -2.73
C LYS A 482 -14.70 19.26 -3.03
N LEU A 483 -15.23 18.24 -2.36
CA LEU A 483 -14.82 16.85 -2.59
C LEU A 483 -15.28 16.33 -3.96
N LEU A 484 -16.51 16.67 -4.37
CA LEU A 484 -17.06 16.27 -5.67
C LEU A 484 -16.42 17.00 -6.85
N ALA A 485 -15.80 18.16 -6.62
CA ALA A 485 -15.04 18.89 -7.63
C ALA A 485 -13.62 18.34 -7.85
N LEU A 486 -13.16 17.39 -7.04
CA LEU A 486 -11.85 16.77 -7.23
C LEU A 486 -11.86 15.90 -8.50
N PRO A 487 -10.79 15.94 -9.31
CA PRO A 487 -10.62 15.01 -10.42
C PRO A 487 -10.43 13.59 -9.86
N SER A 488 -10.98 12.61 -10.55
CA SER A 488 -10.83 11.19 -10.20
C SER A 488 -9.38 10.72 -10.35
N ALA A 489 -9.02 9.65 -9.65
CA ALA A 489 -7.69 9.06 -9.70
C ALA A 489 -7.30 8.64 -11.13
N ALA A 490 -8.28 8.15 -11.91
CA ALA A 490 -8.08 7.79 -13.31
C ALA A 490 -7.75 9.02 -14.17
N GLU A 491 -8.50 10.12 -14.02
CA GLU A 491 -8.23 11.39 -14.71
C GLU A 491 -6.90 12.01 -14.29
N GLN A 492 -6.52 11.89 -13.01
CA GLN A 492 -5.21 12.34 -12.52
C GLN A 492 -4.06 11.52 -13.13
N ALA A 493 -4.22 10.21 -13.29
CA ALA A 493 -3.22 9.35 -13.92
C ALA A 493 -3.05 9.67 -15.41
N GLU A 494 -4.16 9.92 -16.12
CA GLU A 494 -4.16 10.30 -17.52
C GLU A 494 -3.53 11.69 -17.75
N ALA A 495 -3.81 12.66 -16.88
CA ALA A 495 -3.20 13.99 -16.92
C ALA A 495 -1.68 13.98 -16.66
N VAL A 496 -1.19 13.05 -15.84
CA VAL A 496 0.26 12.87 -15.60
C VAL A 496 0.94 12.22 -16.80
N ALA A 497 0.30 11.23 -17.43
CA ALA A 497 0.80 10.58 -18.64
C ALA A 497 0.83 11.54 -19.86
N ALA A 498 -0.06 12.53 -19.90
CA ALA A 498 -0.15 13.51 -20.98
C ALA A 498 0.87 14.68 -20.87
N LYS A 499 1.66 14.78 -19.80
CA LYS A 499 2.66 15.85 -19.64
C LYS A 499 3.96 15.43 -20.33
N PRO A 500 4.38 16.06 -21.45
CA PRO A 500 5.61 15.68 -22.14
C PRO A 500 6.81 15.91 -21.22
N GLU A 501 7.69 14.91 -21.11
CA GLU A 501 8.96 15.02 -20.40
C GLU A 501 9.69 16.27 -20.90
N HIS A 502 9.97 17.19 -19.97
CA HIS A 502 10.78 18.36 -20.26
C HIS A 502 12.20 17.85 -20.51
N SER A 503 12.61 17.75 -21.77
CA SER A 503 13.99 17.44 -22.13
C SER A 503 14.93 18.36 -21.34
N PRO A 504 15.91 17.80 -20.61
CA PRO A 504 16.89 18.64 -19.94
C PRO A 504 17.63 19.43 -21.03
N LYS A 505 17.58 20.76 -20.95
CA LYS A 505 18.50 21.62 -21.70
C LYS A 505 19.90 21.35 -21.15
N GLY A 506 20.71 20.63 -21.91
CA GLY A 506 22.14 20.44 -21.73
C GLY A 506 22.76 20.28 -23.10
#